data_AF-A0A0N4Z3G2-F1
#
_entry.id   AF-A0A0N4Z3G2-F1
#
_cell.length_a   1.000
_cell.length_b   1.000
_cell.length_c   1.000
_cell.angle_alpha   90.00
_cell.angle_beta   90.00
_cell.angle_gamma   90.00
#
_symmetry.space_group_name_H-M   'P 1'
#
loop_
_entity.id
_entity.type
_entity.pdbx_description
1 polymer ?
#
loop_
_entity_poly.entity_id
_entity_poly.type
_entity_poly.pdbx_seq_one_letter_code
_entity_poly.pdbx_strand_id
1 'polypeptide(L)'
;MKIFIVGFFILSFGEISKIVSGDYDMTIELRDGGNYYHRDVRYDFNFDSLDNYNISFTEHLNVKFNNPVKYFIMDYNDLENQGKDNTTYGMRYRTHSSEYNLIGQWAYHRGYTYSDLQIASYLNIHQCDSGLIIADKTYTYVMLNDKSKTYYVDYGIVLLLKAENNRIIFNTFFYKGMNFKATACPYTNW
;
A
#
# COMPACT_ATOMS: atom_id res chain seq x y z
N MET A 1 -3.18 -16.22 29.52
CA MET A 1 -2.75 -14.85 29.23
C MET A 1 -2.90 -14.63 27.73
N LYS A 2 -3.75 -13.67 27.31
CA LYS A 2 -3.92 -13.31 25.89
C LYS A 2 -2.94 -12.18 25.59
N ILE A 3 -2.07 -12.33 24.61
CA ILE A 3 -1.21 -11.22 24.14
C ILE A 3 -1.54 -10.95 22.68
N PHE A 4 -1.75 -9.67 22.38
CA PHE A 4 -1.99 -9.17 21.05
C PHE A 4 -0.65 -8.74 20.43
N ILE A 5 -0.31 -9.27 19.26
CA ILE A 5 0.80 -8.72 18.47
C ILE A 5 0.21 -7.54 17.69
N VAL A 6 0.58 -6.33 18.10
CA VAL A 6 0.19 -5.07 17.44
C VAL A 6 1.38 -4.60 16.62
N GLY A 7 1.27 -4.64 15.30
CA GLY A 7 2.15 -3.86 14.43
C GLY A 7 1.76 -2.40 14.55
N PHE A 8 2.67 -1.55 15.03
CA PHE A 8 2.44 -0.12 15.19
C PHE A 8 2.87 0.64 13.93
N PHE A 9 1.90 1.26 13.27
CA PHE A 9 2.12 2.38 12.36
C PHE A 9 1.34 3.55 12.94
N ILE A 10 2.03 4.61 13.38
CA ILE A 10 1.39 5.82 13.91
C ILE A 10 1.42 6.87 12.82
N LEU A 11 0.27 7.15 12.21
CA LEU A 11 0.09 8.30 11.35
C LEU A 11 -1.34 8.83 11.54
N SER A 12 -1.47 9.92 12.31
CA SER A 12 -2.72 10.65 12.43
C SER A 12 -2.85 11.62 11.26
N PHE A 13 -3.77 11.36 10.34
CA PHE A 13 -4.09 12.29 9.24
C PHE A 13 -5.59 12.62 9.22
N GLY A 14 -5.87 13.89 8.94
CA GLY A 14 -7.21 14.43 8.72
C GLY A 14 -7.72 14.14 7.31
N GLU A 15 -9.04 13.99 7.25
CA GLU A 15 -9.95 13.81 6.11
C GLU A 15 -9.69 12.70 5.08
N ILE A 16 -10.80 12.06 4.71
CA ILE A 16 -10.91 10.88 3.84
C ILE A 16 -10.85 11.37 2.39
N SER A 17 -9.95 10.81 1.59
CA SER A 17 -9.87 11.04 0.15
C SER A 17 -11.23 10.75 -0.50
N LYS A 18 -11.80 11.76 -1.16
CA LYS A 18 -13.11 11.73 -1.81
C LYS A 18 -13.16 10.64 -2.88
N ILE A 19 -14.18 9.77 -2.80
CA ILE A 19 -14.61 8.91 -3.90
C ILE A 19 -15.21 9.82 -4.98
N VAL A 20 -14.65 9.80 -6.19
CA VAL A 20 -15.12 10.60 -7.33
C VAL A 20 -15.98 9.73 -8.24
N SER A 21 -17.16 10.20 -8.65
CA SER A 21 -17.94 9.58 -9.72
C SER A 21 -17.50 10.10 -11.08
N GLY A 22 -16.96 9.26 -11.97
CA GLY A 22 -16.49 9.65 -13.31
C GLY A 22 -15.34 8.78 -13.81
N ASP A 23 -14.62 9.24 -14.84
CA ASP A 23 -13.34 8.65 -15.25
C ASP A 23 -12.32 8.85 -14.12
N TYR A 24 -11.64 7.76 -13.75
CA TYR A 24 -10.67 7.71 -12.67
C TYR A 24 -9.28 7.32 -13.19
N ASP A 25 -8.24 7.99 -12.71
CA ASP A 25 -6.85 7.63 -13.03
C ASP A 25 -6.50 6.25 -12.46
N MET A 26 -7.03 5.92 -11.28
CA MET A 26 -6.73 4.68 -10.58
C MET A 26 -7.90 4.17 -9.74
N THR A 27 -8.11 2.85 -9.80
CA THR A 27 -8.91 2.09 -8.85
C THR A 27 -7.99 1.28 -7.95
N ILE A 28 -8.26 1.28 -6.64
CA ILE A 28 -7.72 0.32 -5.68
C ILE A 28 -8.87 -0.52 -5.13
N GLU A 29 -8.79 -1.84 -5.33
CA GLU A 29 -9.72 -2.80 -4.73
C GLU A 29 -9.04 -3.51 -3.57
N LEU A 30 -9.47 -3.25 -2.35
CA LEU A 30 -8.95 -3.86 -1.13
C LEU A 30 -9.82 -5.06 -0.72
N ARG A 31 -9.17 -6.15 -0.32
CA ARG A 31 -9.79 -7.44 -0.01
C ARG A 31 -9.16 -8.08 1.22
N ASP A 32 -9.92 -8.91 1.91
CA ASP A 32 -9.36 -9.82 2.90
C ASP A 32 -8.43 -10.83 2.22
N GLY A 33 -7.22 -10.99 2.77
CA GLY A 33 -6.23 -11.93 2.26
C GLY A 33 -6.54 -13.41 2.51
N GLY A 34 -7.46 -13.74 3.42
CA GLY A 34 -7.82 -15.11 3.78
C GLY A 34 -9.03 -15.68 3.04
N ASN A 35 -9.84 -14.85 2.38
CA ASN A 35 -11.15 -15.29 1.89
C ASN A 35 -11.52 -14.68 0.54
N TYR A 36 -11.79 -15.56 -0.44
CA TYR A 36 -12.07 -15.19 -1.84
C TYR A 36 -13.54 -14.79 -2.09
N TYR A 37 -14.42 -14.96 -1.10
CA TYR A 37 -15.87 -14.82 -1.27
C TYR A 37 -16.46 -13.49 -0.77
N HIS A 38 -15.65 -12.59 -0.21
CA HIS A 38 -16.13 -11.27 0.23
C HIS A 38 -16.13 -10.23 -0.89
N ARG A 39 -16.98 -9.22 -0.74
CA ARG A 39 -17.02 -8.05 -1.63
C ARG A 39 -15.76 -7.23 -1.42
N ASP A 40 -15.23 -6.66 -2.50
CA ASP A 40 -14.06 -5.81 -2.43
C ASP A 40 -14.45 -4.41 -1.93
N VAL A 41 -13.65 -3.80 -1.05
CA VAL A 41 -13.73 -2.34 -0.82
C VAL A 41 -13.08 -1.68 -2.03
N ARG A 42 -13.81 -0.83 -2.72
CA ARG A 42 -13.33 -0.16 -3.92
C ARG A 42 -13.10 1.32 -3.66
N TYR A 43 -11.93 1.79 -4.05
CA TYR A 43 -11.53 3.19 -4.02
C TYR A 43 -11.21 3.65 -5.43
N ASP A 44 -11.90 4.68 -5.90
CA ASP A 44 -11.64 5.30 -7.22
C ASP A 44 -11.21 6.76 -6.99
N PHE A 45 -10.10 7.16 -7.58
CA PHE A 45 -9.56 8.51 -7.43
C PHE A 45 -8.71 8.96 -8.62
N ASN A 46 -8.56 10.28 -8.73
CA ASN A 46 -7.63 10.94 -9.66
C ASN A 46 -6.38 11.39 -8.92
N PHE A 47 -5.21 11.28 -9.53
CA PHE A 47 -3.94 11.60 -8.87
C PHE A 47 -3.84 13.06 -8.46
N ASP A 48 -4.37 13.96 -9.29
CA ASP A 48 -4.41 15.40 -8.99
C ASP A 48 -5.35 15.75 -7.84
N SER A 49 -6.32 14.88 -7.54
CA SER A 49 -7.25 15.07 -6.41
C SER A 49 -6.66 14.67 -5.06
N LEU A 50 -5.51 13.98 -5.07
CA LEU A 50 -4.83 13.57 -3.84
C LEU A 50 -4.04 14.71 -3.21
N ASP A 51 -4.03 14.71 -1.89
CA ASP A 51 -3.22 15.61 -1.09
C ASP A 51 -1.72 15.30 -1.26
N ASN A 52 -0.91 16.35 -1.18
CA ASN A 52 0.55 16.21 -1.20
C ASN A 52 1.02 15.60 0.11
N TYR A 53 1.93 14.64 0.03
CA TYR A 53 2.58 14.07 1.19
C TYR A 53 3.51 15.11 1.81
N ASN A 54 3.30 15.37 3.10
CA ASN A 54 3.92 16.49 3.82
C ASN A 54 5.45 16.35 4.01
N ILE A 55 6.02 15.21 3.58
CA ILE A 55 7.47 14.98 3.54
C ILE A 55 7.96 15.27 2.12
N SER A 56 8.81 16.29 2.00
CA SER A 56 9.37 16.77 0.74
C SER A 56 10.43 15.83 0.15
N PHE A 57 10.10 14.56 -0.07
CA PHE A 57 10.95 13.71 -0.89
C PHE A 57 10.55 13.86 -2.36
N THR A 58 11.51 14.25 -3.19
CA THR A 58 11.31 14.53 -4.61
C THR A 58 11.88 13.43 -5.51
N GLU A 59 12.57 12.47 -4.91
CA GLU A 59 13.17 11.34 -5.59
C GLU A 59 13.22 10.11 -4.69
N HIS A 60 13.21 8.94 -5.33
CA HIS A 60 13.41 7.65 -4.69
C HIS A 60 14.32 6.81 -5.60
N LEU A 61 15.54 6.52 -5.11
CA LEU A 61 16.59 5.84 -5.88
C LEU A 61 16.88 6.57 -7.20
N ASN A 62 16.65 5.91 -8.34
CA ASN A 62 16.89 6.43 -9.68
C ASN A 62 15.63 7.07 -10.32
N VAL A 63 14.57 7.28 -9.53
CA VAL A 63 13.29 7.85 -9.97
C VAL A 63 13.10 9.22 -9.33
N LYS A 64 12.77 10.22 -10.13
CA LYS A 64 12.45 11.60 -9.71
C LYS A 64 11.01 11.89 -10.05
N PHE A 65 10.30 12.58 -9.15
CA PHE A 65 8.88 12.90 -9.35
C PHE A 65 8.73 14.29 -9.93
N ASN A 66 8.01 14.40 -11.06
CA ASN A 66 7.70 15.70 -11.68
C ASN A 66 6.73 16.51 -10.81
N ASN A 67 5.78 15.82 -10.19
CA ASN A 67 4.83 16.39 -9.25
C ASN A 67 5.23 16.08 -7.81
N PRO A 68 4.80 16.91 -6.83
CA PRO A 68 4.92 16.55 -5.43
C PRO A 68 4.30 15.17 -5.17
N VAL A 69 5.00 14.35 -4.38
CA VAL A 69 4.49 13.03 -4.01
C VAL A 69 3.15 13.18 -3.32
N LYS A 70 2.20 12.36 -3.73
CA LYS A 70 0.84 12.29 -3.20
C LYS A 70 0.75 11.23 -2.11
N TYR A 71 -0.30 11.27 -1.30
CA TYR A 71 -0.67 10.12 -0.48
C TYR A 71 -2.11 9.72 -0.68
N PHE A 72 -2.36 8.43 -0.52
CA PHE A 72 -3.69 7.85 -0.52
C PHE A 72 -3.89 7.04 0.77
N ILE A 73 -5.02 7.27 1.44
CA ILE A 73 -5.34 6.60 2.70
C ILE A 73 -6.39 5.52 2.43
N MET A 74 -5.99 4.26 2.64
CA MET A 74 -6.92 3.14 2.76
C MET A 74 -7.45 3.08 4.19
N ASP A 75 -8.76 2.99 4.35
CA ASP A 75 -9.37 2.75 5.65
C ASP A 75 -9.48 1.25 5.91
N TYR A 76 -8.76 0.77 6.93
CA TYR A 76 -8.81 -0.63 7.35
C TYR A 76 -10.19 -1.04 7.89
N ASN A 77 -10.94 -0.10 8.44
CA ASN A 77 -12.26 -0.36 9.01
C ASN A 77 -13.29 -0.67 7.92
N ASP A 78 -13.07 -0.18 6.69
CA ASP A 78 -13.90 -0.55 5.54
C ASP A 78 -13.87 -2.06 5.28
N LEU A 79 -12.76 -2.73 5.61
CA LEU A 79 -12.68 -4.19 5.59
C LEU A 79 -13.32 -4.85 6.82
N GLU A 80 -13.28 -4.23 8.00
CA GLU A 80 -13.92 -4.78 9.21
C GLU A 80 -15.45 -4.82 9.04
N ASN A 81 -16.02 -3.77 8.46
CA ASN A 81 -17.45 -3.65 8.20
C ASN A 81 -18.00 -4.71 7.23
N GLN A 82 -17.13 -5.41 6.49
CA GLN A 82 -17.52 -6.48 5.57
C GLN A 82 -17.68 -7.86 6.23
N GLY A 83 -17.39 -7.96 7.54
CA GLY A 83 -17.52 -9.20 8.31
C GLY A 83 -16.31 -10.11 8.12
N LYS A 84 -15.23 -9.82 8.85
CA LYS A 84 -14.01 -10.63 8.84
C LYS A 84 -14.22 -11.97 9.54
N ASP A 85 -13.55 -12.99 9.00
CA ASP A 85 -13.21 -14.18 9.76
C ASP A 85 -11.99 -13.87 10.65
N ASN A 86 -11.87 -14.55 11.79
CA ASN A 86 -10.68 -14.51 12.65
C ASN A 86 -9.43 -15.13 11.99
N THR A 87 -9.48 -15.43 10.68
CA THR A 87 -8.43 -16.09 9.90
C THR A 87 -7.76 -15.15 8.88
N THR A 88 -8.00 -13.84 8.91
CA THR A 88 -7.29 -12.88 8.04
C THR A 88 -5.76 -13.01 8.21
N TYR A 89 -5.04 -13.37 7.14
CA TYR A 89 -3.57 -13.45 7.15
C TYR A 89 -2.88 -12.18 6.62
N GLY A 90 -3.67 -11.24 6.11
CA GLY A 90 -3.21 -10.00 5.49
C GLY A 90 -4.34 -9.34 4.72
N MET A 91 -4.04 -8.28 3.97
CA MET A 91 -4.94 -7.69 2.98
C MET A 91 -4.37 -7.92 1.61
N ARG A 92 -5.24 -7.98 0.61
CA ARG A 92 -4.84 -7.95 -0.78
C ARG A 92 -5.38 -6.68 -1.39
N TYR A 93 -4.60 -6.00 -2.22
CA TYR A 93 -5.14 -4.94 -3.05
C TYR A 93 -4.84 -5.18 -4.53
N ARG A 94 -5.78 -4.79 -5.39
CA ARG A 94 -5.58 -4.75 -6.85
C ARG A 94 -5.62 -3.30 -7.28
N THR A 95 -4.77 -2.96 -8.22
CA THR A 95 -4.73 -1.61 -8.78
C THR A 95 -5.02 -1.66 -10.25
N HIS A 96 -5.91 -0.80 -10.73
CA HIS A 96 -6.28 -0.72 -12.14
C HIS A 96 -6.16 0.72 -12.62
N SER A 97 -5.58 0.90 -13.81
CA SER A 97 -5.54 2.16 -14.54
C SER A 97 -5.57 1.86 -16.03
N SER A 98 -6.33 2.65 -16.79
CA SER A 98 -6.33 2.58 -18.25
C SER A 98 -5.27 3.46 -18.90
N GLU A 99 -4.75 4.43 -18.17
CA GLU A 99 -3.86 5.47 -18.72
C GLU A 99 -2.42 5.36 -18.25
N TYR A 100 -2.16 4.75 -17.09
CA TYR A 100 -0.86 4.75 -16.44
C TYR A 100 -0.33 3.33 -16.24
N ASN A 101 0.98 3.18 -16.42
CA ASN A 101 1.70 2.03 -15.90
C ASN A 101 1.77 2.19 -14.38
N LEU A 102 1.19 1.23 -13.66
CA LEU A 102 1.20 1.22 -12.20
C LEU A 102 2.34 0.34 -11.72
N ILE A 103 3.30 0.95 -11.02
CA ILE A 103 4.56 0.33 -10.63
C ILE A 103 4.70 0.42 -9.11
N GLY A 104 4.99 -0.70 -8.48
CA GLY A 104 5.16 -0.79 -7.04
C GLY A 104 6.62 -0.91 -6.70
N GLN A 105 7.03 -0.28 -5.60
CA GLN A 105 8.29 -0.62 -4.96
C GLN A 105 8.06 -1.80 -4.03
N TRP A 106 8.77 -2.92 -4.28
CA TRP A 106 8.72 -4.11 -3.44
C TRP A 106 10.11 -4.46 -2.90
N ALA A 107 10.17 -5.15 -1.75
CA ALA A 107 11.41 -5.65 -1.20
C ALA A 107 12.03 -6.67 -2.15
N TYR A 108 13.02 -6.24 -2.92
CA TYR A 108 13.94 -7.02 -3.76
C TYR A 108 13.40 -8.38 -4.25
N HIS A 109 12.21 -8.39 -4.85
CA HIS A 109 11.59 -9.64 -5.30
C HIS A 109 12.33 -10.10 -6.56
N ARG A 110 13.00 -11.25 -6.46
CA ARG A 110 13.81 -11.83 -7.55
C ARG A 110 14.91 -10.91 -8.08
N GLY A 111 15.41 -9.99 -7.26
CA GLY A 111 16.43 -9.05 -7.69
C GLY A 111 15.92 -7.69 -8.17
N TYR A 112 14.60 -7.49 -8.27
CA TYR A 112 14.02 -6.25 -8.75
C TYR A 112 13.54 -5.36 -7.60
N THR A 113 13.79 -4.05 -7.73
CA THR A 113 13.28 -3.03 -6.81
C THR A 113 11.84 -2.65 -7.16
N TYR A 114 11.53 -2.58 -8.45
CA TYR A 114 10.23 -2.18 -8.95
C TYR A 114 9.52 -3.36 -9.61
N SER A 115 8.20 -3.45 -9.42
CA SER A 115 7.33 -4.49 -9.98
C SER A 115 6.12 -3.87 -10.64
N ASP A 116 5.54 -4.56 -11.61
CA ASP A 116 4.19 -4.26 -12.10
C ASP A 116 3.16 -4.46 -10.97
N LEU A 117 2.25 -3.50 -10.79
CA LEU A 117 1.12 -3.57 -9.85
C LEU A 117 -0.20 -4.01 -10.51
N GLN A 118 -0.23 -4.27 -11.81
CA GLN A 118 -1.39 -4.92 -12.43
C GLN A 118 -1.66 -6.31 -11.83
N ILE A 119 -0.66 -6.91 -11.19
CA ILE A 119 -0.84 -8.13 -10.38
C ILE A 119 -1.28 -7.74 -8.97
N ALA A 120 -2.30 -8.44 -8.47
CA ALA A 120 -2.83 -8.22 -7.14
C ALA A 120 -1.75 -8.36 -6.06
N SER A 121 -1.60 -7.30 -5.28
CA SER A 121 -0.57 -7.13 -4.26
C SER A 121 -1.04 -7.64 -2.91
N TYR A 122 -0.13 -8.22 -2.11
CA TYR A 122 -0.45 -8.75 -0.80
C TYR A 122 0.28 -7.96 0.29
N LEU A 123 -0.51 -7.42 1.22
CA LEU A 123 -0.09 -6.72 2.43
C LEU A 123 -0.22 -7.70 3.58
N ASN A 124 0.88 -8.26 4.06
CA ASN A 124 0.84 -9.07 5.27
C ASN A 124 1.95 -8.68 6.23
N ILE A 125 1.89 -9.20 7.46
CA ILE A 125 2.90 -8.90 8.50
C ILE A 125 4.32 -9.35 8.15
N HIS A 126 4.47 -10.21 7.15
CA HIS A 126 5.74 -10.71 6.63
C HIS A 126 6.24 -9.91 5.42
N GLN A 127 5.42 -9.03 4.83
CA GLN A 127 5.73 -8.24 3.65
C GLN A 127 5.63 -6.76 4.01
N CYS A 128 6.78 -6.13 4.17
CA CYS A 128 6.92 -4.71 4.48
C CYS A 128 7.20 -3.92 3.20
N ASP A 129 6.64 -4.41 2.10
CA ASP A 129 7.20 -4.30 0.76
C ASP A 129 6.31 -3.43 -0.13
N SER A 130 5.49 -2.59 0.47
CA SER A 130 4.38 -1.92 -0.20
C SER A 130 4.11 -0.61 0.51
N GLY A 131 4.30 0.49 -0.20
CA GLY A 131 4.16 1.81 0.38
C GLY A 131 4.31 2.92 -0.64
N LEU A 132 5.05 2.69 -1.72
CA LEU A 132 5.16 3.62 -2.84
C LEU A 132 4.63 2.99 -4.13
N ILE A 133 3.64 3.67 -4.71
CA ILE A 133 3.16 3.45 -6.07
C ILE A 133 3.73 4.56 -6.95
N ILE A 134 4.26 4.17 -8.10
CA ILE A 134 4.68 5.05 -9.16
C ILE A 134 3.68 4.88 -10.29
N ALA A 135 3.13 5.98 -10.79
CA ALA A 135 2.25 5.97 -11.95
C ALA A 135 2.85 6.85 -13.05
N ASP A 136 3.04 6.25 -14.23
CA ASP A 136 3.65 6.92 -15.38
C ASP A 136 3.07 6.41 -16.70
N LYS A 137 2.79 7.30 -17.65
CA LYS A 137 2.22 6.90 -18.96
C LYS A 137 3.23 6.20 -19.87
N THR A 138 4.54 6.41 -19.65
CA THR A 138 5.61 6.01 -20.58
C THR A 138 6.48 4.88 -20.02
N TYR A 139 6.92 5.03 -18.77
CA TYR A 139 7.89 4.14 -18.15
C TYR A 139 7.23 2.90 -17.56
N THR A 140 7.87 1.75 -17.75
CA THR A 140 7.46 0.47 -17.17
C THR A 140 8.38 0.07 -16.03
N TYR A 141 7.96 -0.87 -15.19
CA TYR A 141 8.79 -1.37 -14.09
C TYR A 141 10.15 -1.91 -14.55
N VAL A 142 10.22 -2.53 -15.74
CA VAL A 142 11.48 -3.04 -16.32
C VAL A 142 12.46 -1.90 -16.56
N MET A 143 11.98 -0.78 -17.11
CA MET A 143 12.81 0.40 -17.36
C MET A 143 13.31 0.99 -16.05
N LEU A 144 12.43 1.18 -15.07
CA LEU A 144 12.81 1.80 -13.79
C LEU A 144 13.82 0.96 -12.99
N ASN A 145 13.91 -0.35 -13.25
CA ASN A 145 14.94 -1.21 -12.64
C ASN A 145 16.35 -1.05 -13.25
N ASP A 146 16.50 -0.36 -14.39
CA ASP A 146 17.81 0.03 -14.90
C ASP A 146 18.38 1.19 -14.07
N LYS A 147 19.18 0.85 -13.06
CA LYS A 147 19.76 1.80 -12.11
C LYS A 147 20.85 2.70 -12.71
N SER A 148 21.27 2.45 -13.95
CA SER A 148 22.24 3.31 -14.65
C SER A 148 21.63 4.61 -15.19
N LYS A 149 20.30 4.71 -15.20
CA LYS A 149 19.55 5.85 -15.73
C LYS A 149 18.68 6.48 -14.67
N THR A 150 18.51 7.80 -14.78
CA THR A 150 17.53 8.56 -14.01
C THR A 150 16.24 8.70 -14.82
N TYR A 151 15.10 8.45 -14.17
CA TYR A 151 13.78 8.57 -14.77
C TYR A 151 12.97 9.66 -14.07
N TYR A 152 12.27 10.47 -14.85
CA TYR A 152 11.39 11.53 -14.35
C TYR A 152 9.94 11.08 -14.56
N VAL A 153 9.29 10.65 -13.48
CA VAL A 153 7.95 10.05 -13.55
C VAL A 153 6.87 11.05 -13.16
N ASP A 154 5.66 10.84 -13.69
CA ASP A 154 4.53 11.75 -13.47
C ASP A 154 4.10 11.82 -11.99
N TYR A 155 3.83 10.66 -11.37
CA TYR A 155 3.30 10.60 -10.01
C TYR A 155 4.02 9.57 -9.13
N GLY A 156 4.34 10.00 -7.91
CA GLY A 156 4.60 9.11 -6.77
C GLY A 156 3.45 9.20 -5.79
N ILE A 157 2.94 8.06 -5.33
CA ILE A 157 1.78 7.95 -4.45
C ILE A 157 2.16 7.04 -3.28
N VAL A 158 2.18 7.61 -2.09
CA VAL A 158 2.39 6.86 -0.86
C VAL A 158 1.07 6.24 -0.42
N LEU A 159 1.04 4.92 -0.30
CA LEU A 159 -0.09 4.20 0.27
C LEU A 159 0.02 4.20 1.79
N LEU A 160 -1.00 4.73 2.44
CA LEU A 160 -1.15 4.75 3.88
C LEU A 160 -2.35 3.88 4.26
N LEU A 161 -2.24 3.20 5.39
CA LEU A 161 -3.31 2.42 5.97
C LEU A 161 -3.71 3.05 7.30
N LYS A 162 -4.98 3.42 7.43
CA LYS A 162 -5.56 3.98 8.64
C LYS A 162 -6.39 2.91 9.35
N ALA A 163 -6.33 2.87 10.68
CA ALA A 163 -7.17 1.99 11.49
C ALA A 163 -7.69 2.73 12.71
N GLU A 164 -8.89 2.37 13.18
CA GLU A 164 -9.43 2.91 14.43
C GLU A 164 -8.50 2.55 15.60
N ASN A 165 -8.03 3.57 16.33
CA ASN A 165 -7.07 3.45 17.43
C ASN A 165 -5.63 3.08 17.02
N ASN A 166 -5.23 3.32 15.76
CA ASN A 166 -3.88 3.04 15.26
C ASN A 166 -3.45 1.57 15.45
N ARG A 167 -4.42 0.65 15.38
CA ARG A 167 -4.21 -0.77 15.65
C ARG A 167 -4.82 -1.61 14.56
N ILE A 168 -4.02 -2.52 14.00
CA ILE A 168 -4.43 -3.50 13.01
C ILE A 168 -4.20 -4.90 13.58
N ILE A 169 -5.21 -5.77 13.47
CA ILE A 169 -5.12 -7.16 13.92
C ILE A 169 -5.46 -8.05 12.74
N PHE A 170 -4.47 -8.76 12.19
CA PHE A 170 -4.74 -9.73 11.14
C PHE A 170 -5.22 -11.06 11.74
N ASN A 171 -4.45 -11.67 12.64
CA ASN A 171 -4.80 -12.95 13.23
C ASN A 171 -4.53 -12.97 14.76
N THR A 172 -5.34 -13.73 15.50
CA THR A 172 -5.15 -13.97 16.94
C THR A 172 -5.01 -15.47 17.20
N PHE A 173 -3.89 -15.88 17.78
CA PHE A 173 -3.64 -17.27 18.16
C PHE A 173 -3.30 -17.40 19.64
N PHE A 174 -3.67 -18.52 20.25
CA PHE A 174 -3.31 -18.85 21.63
C PHE A 174 -1.94 -19.54 21.67
N TYR A 175 -1.07 -19.18 22.61
CA TYR A 175 0.22 -19.83 22.77
C TYR A 175 0.54 -20.12 24.25
N LYS A 176 1.27 -21.21 24.52
CA LYS A 176 1.82 -21.58 25.82
C LYS A 176 3.22 -22.17 25.63
N GLY A 177 4.26 -21.58 26.23
CA GLY A 177 5.59 -22.20 26.36
C GLY A 177 6.63 -21.92 25.27
N MET A 178 6.56 -20.80 24.53
CA MET A 178 7.65 -20.38 23.61
C MET A 178 8.01 -18.91 23.78
N ASN A 179 9.27 -18.57 23.48
CA ASN A 179 9.77 -17.20 23.35
C ASN A 179 9.50 -16.70 21.93
N PHE A 180 8.64 -15.71 21.75
CA PHE A 180 8.46 -15.06 20.43
C PHE A 180 9.28 -13.77 20.36
N LYS A 181 9.78 -13.45 19.16
CA LYS A 181 10.36 -12.15 18.83
C LYS A 181 9.51 -11.54 17.72
N ALA A 182 8.79 -10.48 18.03
CA ALA A 182 8.05 -9.68 17.06
C ALA A 182 8.85 -8.43 16.69
N THR A 183 8.76 -7.99 15.45
CA THR A 183 9.35 -6.74 14.95
C THR A 183 8.27 -5.95 14.23
N ALA A 184 8.28 -4.62 14.37
CA ALA A 184 7.36 -3.74 13.65
C ALA A 184 7.88 -3.42 12.25
N CYS A 185 6.96 -3.27 11.29
CA CYS A 185 7.22 -2.64 10.00
C CYS A 185 6.36 -1.37 9.88
N PRO A 186 6.91 -0.31 9.26
CA PRO A 186 8.17 -0.29 8.55
C PRO A 186 9.32 0.02 9.52
N TYR A 187 10.55 -0.23 9.13
CA TYR A 187 11.67 0.46 9.76
C TYR A 187 11.69 1.85 9.12
N THR A 188 11.48 2.94 9.87
CA THR A 188 11.29 4.31 9.36
C THR A 188 12.52 4.93 8.65
N ASN A 189 13.54 4.13 8.33
CA ASN A 189 14.79 4.51 7.65
C ASN A 189 15.04 3.61 6.41
N TRP A 190 14.02 3.35 5.60
CA TRP A 190 14.21 2.77 4.26
C TRP A 190 14.72 3.81 3.26
#